data_AF-A0A8R7USQ4-F1
#
_entry.id   AF-A0A8R7USQ4-F1
#
_cell.length_a   1.000
_cell.length_b   1.000
_cell.length_c   1.000
_cell.angle_alpha   90.00
_cell.angle_beta   90.00
_cell.angle_gamma   90.00
#
_symmetry.space_group_name_H-M   'P 1'
#
loop_
_entity.id
_entity.type
_entity.pdbx_description
1 polymer ?
#
loop_
_entity_poly.entity_id
_entity_poly.type
_entity_poly.pdbx_seq_one_letter_code
_entity_poly.pdbx_strand_id
1 'polypeptide(L)'
;MPVFKEKHWILITANFRAKIFDIMNPYYSADTFLPTISAVIYNFKVLFAATYGNSTSFNIGNFESRFVPAPKVNFRYDSGIFILQYVSKYKGLELQGFSNDDLQALRQKFLFEM
;
A
#
# COMPACT_ATOMS: atom_id res chain seq x y z
N MET A 1 -1.37 5.05 1.18
CA MET A 1 -0.35 5.55 2.12
C MET A 1 0.97 4.82 1.86
N PRO A 2 1.87 5.41 1.06
CA PRO A 2 3.20 4.83 0.85
C PRO A 2 4.01 4.93 2.15
N VAL A 3 4.72 3.86 2.49
CA VAL A 3 5.56 3.79 3.70
C VAL A 3 6.96 3.36 3.27
N PHE A 4 7.97 4.12 3.71
CA PHE A 4 9.37 3.83 3.46
C PHE A 4 10.06 3.41 4.76
N LYS A 5 10.71 2.25 4.75
CA LYS A 5 11.54 1.77 5.86
C LYS A 5 12.67 0.90 5.32
N GLU A 6 13.87 1.03 5.87
CA GLU A 6 15.02 0.16 5.54
C GLU A 6 15.34 0.08 4.03
N LYS A 7 15.17 1.19 3.29
CA LYS A 7 15.37 1.25 1.82
C LYS A 7 14.32 0.49 1.01
N HIS A 8 13.13 0.30 1.57
CA HIS A 8 12.05 -0.45 0.98
C HIS A 8 10.74 0.34 1.07
N TRP A 9 9.98 0.32 -0.02
CA TRP A 9 8.63 0.87 -0.06
C TRP A 9 7.58 -0.23 0.09
N ILE A 10 6.55 0.04 0.90
CA ILE A 10 5.29 -0.71 0.95
C ILE A 10 4.12 0.26 0.77
N LEU A 11 2.95 -0.27 0.44
CA LEU A 11 1.72 0.53 0.31
C LEU A 11 0.64 0.01 1.24
N ILE A 12 0.10 0.88 2.07
CA ILE A 12 -1.10 0.62 2.89
C ILE A 12 -2.26 1.43 2.32
N THR A 13 -3.38 0.78 2.04
CA THR A 13 -4.59 1.41 1.48
C THR A 13 -5.76 1.25 2.43
N ALA A 14 -6.39 2.36 2.82
CA ALA A 14 -7.65 2.32 3.54
C ALA A 14 -8.79 2.08 2.54
N ASN A 15 -9.30 0.85 2.49
CA ASN A 15 -10.34 0.46 1.56
C ASN A 15 -11.71 0.62 2.23
N PHE A 16 -12.31 1.79 2.06
CA PHE A 16 -13.59 2.13 2.68
C PHE A 16 -14.76 1.28 2.18
N ARG A 17 -14.69 0.74 0.96
CA ARG A 17 -15.71 -0.17 0.41
C ARG A 17 -15.69 -1.51 1.15
N ALA A 18 -14.51 -2.10 1.33
CA ALA A 18 -14.34 -3.39 2.00
C ALA A 18 -14.18 -3.26 3.53
N LYS A 19 -14.09 -2.03 4.06
CA LYS A 19 -13.88 -1.72 5.49
C LYS A 19 -12.63 -2.38 6.08
N ILE A 20 -11.53 -2.36 5.32
CA ILE A 20 -10.27 -3.00 5.68
C ILE A 20 -9.07 -2.13 5.28
N PHE A 21 -7.93 -2.34 5.93
CA PHE A 21 -6.64 -1.85 5.50
C PHE A 21 -5.93 -2.92 4.67
N ASP A 22 -5.78 -2.65 3.38
CA ASP A 22 -5.09 -3.51 2.43
C ASP A 22 -3.59 -3.17 2.41
N ILE A 23 -2.75 -4.13 2.76
CA ILE A 23 -1.29 -4.00 2.81
C ILE A 23 -0.69 -4.70 1.59
N MET A 24 -0.07 -3.92 0.72
CA MET A 24 0.65 -4.39 -0.46
C MET A 24 2.15 -4.27 -0.22
N ASN A 25 2.78 -5.43 0.02
CA ASN A 25 4.22 -5.54 0.28
C ASN A 25 4.92 -6.20 -0.93
N PRO A 26 5.83 -5.51 -1.64
CA PRO A 26 6.61 -6.09 -2.73
C PRO A 26 7.69 -7.08 -2.25
N TYR A 27 7.86 -7.28 -0.94
CA TYR A 27 8.85 -8.17 -0.36
C TYR A 27 8.23 -9.46 0.19
N TYR A 28 9.07 -10.49 0.32
CA TYR A 28 8.68 -11.78 0.91
C TYR A 28 8.59 -11.73 2.44
N SER A 29 9.40 -10.89 3.10
CA SER A 29 9.34 -10.69 4.55
C SER A 29 8.26 -9.66 4.89
N ALA A 30 7.15 -10.12 5.49
CA ALA A 30 6.10 -9.25 6.03
C ALA A 30 6.44 -8.74 7.45
N ASP A 31 7.15 -9.56 8.25
CA ASP A 31 7.30 -9.35 9.68
C ASP A 31 8.09 -8.10 10.04
N THR A 32 9.08 -7.73 9.21
CA THR A 32 9.93 -6.55 9.41
C THR A 32 9.15 -5.23 9.43
N PHE A 33 7.99 -5.20 8.76
CA PHE A 33 7.17 -4.01 8.65
C PHE A 33 6.02 -3.98 9.66
N LEU A 34 5.70 -5.08 10.34
CA LEU A 34 4.51 -5.17 11.20
C LEU A 34 4.41 -4.04 12.23
N PRO A 35 5.46 -3.69 13.00
CA PRO A 35 5.37 -2.57 13.94
C PRO A 35 5.07 -1.23 13.25
N THR A 36 5.66 -1.02 12.08
CA THR A 36 5.48 0.21 11.29
C THR A 36 4.10 0.27 10.65
N ILE A 37 3.59 -0.84 10.12
CA ILE A 37 2.23 -0.98 9.59
C ILE A 37 1.22 -0.66 10.69
N SER A 38 1.36 -1.28 11.86
CA SER A 38 0.48 -1.05 13.01
C SER A 38 0.48 0.41 13.44
N ALA A 39 1.65 1.05 13.53
CA ALA A 39 1.76 2.46 13.89
C ALA A 39 1.09 3.38 12.84
N VAL A 40 1.31 3.13 11.54
CA VAL A 40 0.71 3.93 10.47
C VAL A 40 -0.81 3.79 10.47
N ILE A 41 -1.34 2.57 10.61
CA ILE A 41 -2.79 2.32 10.67
C ILE A 41 -3.39 2.98 11.92
N TYR A 42 -2.76 2.83 13.09
CA TYR A 42 -3.20 3.46 14.32
C TYR A 42 -3.27 4.99 14.18
N ASN A 43 -2.19 5.62 13.70
CA ASN A 43 -2.13 7.06 13.49
C ASN A 43 -3.20 7.53 12.50
N PHE A 44 -3.43 6.76 11.42
CA PHE A 44 -4.48 7.07 10.47
C PHE A 44 -5.87 7.01 11.11
N LYS A 45 -6.16 5.97 11.92
CA LYS A 45 -7.43 5.84 12.66
C LYS A 45 -7.64 7.02 13.61
N VAL A 46 -6.62 7.39 14.38
CA VAL A 46 -6.68 8.52 15.33
C VAL A 46 -6.92 9.83 14.59
N LEU A 47 -6.17 10.11 13.52
CA LEU A 47 -6.33 11.34 12.74
C LEU A 47 -7.70 11.40 12.06
N PHE A 48 -8.16 10.28 11.50
CA PHE A 48 -9.48 10.19 10.90
C PHE A 48 -10.59 10.43 11.93
N ALA A 49 -10.51 9.83 13.11
CA ALA A 49 -11.48 10.04 14.18
C ALA A 49 -11.47 11.50 14.68
N ALA A 50 -10.30 12.13 14.81
CA ALA A 50 -10.20 13.53 15.19
C ALA A 50 -10.80 14.48 14.13
N THR A 51 -10.67 14.12 12.84
CA THR A 51 -11.15 14.95 11.72
C THR A 51 -12.63 14.74 11.43
N TYR A 52 -13.12 13.51 11.57
CA TYR A 52 -14.45 13.07 11.14
C TYR A 52 -15.28 12.43 12.26
N GLY A 53 -14.95 12.66 13.54
CA GLY A 53 -15.54 11.96 14.69
C GLY A 53 -17.06 12.04 14.84
N ASN A 54 -17.70 13.00 14.17
CA ASN A 54 -19.16 13.14 14.15
C ASN A 54 -19.83 12.44 12.95
N SER A 55 -19.06 11.80 12.06
CA SER A 55 -19.58 11.12 10.88
C SER A 55 -20.07 9.71 11.23
N THR A 56 -21.39 9.53 11.21
CA THR A 56 -22.05 8.22 11.43
C THR A 56 -21.87 7.25 10.26
N SER A 57 -21.42 7.74 9.10
CA SER A 57 -21.35 6.96 7.86
C SER A 57 -20.14 6.02 7.77
N PHE A 58 -19.03 6.32 8.48
CA PHE A 58 -17.80 5.53 8.40
C PHE A 58 -17.12 5.40 9.77
N ASN A 59 -17.21 4.21 10.38
CA ASN A 59 -16.43 3.87 11.54
C ASN A 59 -15.15 3.12 11.13
N ILE A 60 -14.06 3.86 10.96
CA ILE A 60 -12.76 3.30 10.60
C ILE A 60 -12.07 2.54 11.75
N GLY A 61 -12.49 2.77 13.00
CA GLY A 61 -11.93 2.11 14.17
C GLY A 61 -11.99 0.59 14.06
N ASN A 62 -13.06 0.08 13.46
CA ASN A 62 -13.34 -1.35 13.30
C ASN A 62 -12.68 -1.98 12.07
N PHE A 63 -11.97 -1.21 11.24
CA PHE A 63 -11.32 -1.78 10.06
C PHE A 63 -10.16 -2.66 10.50
N GLU A 64 -10.18 -3.92 10.06
CA GLU A 64 -9.06 -4.85 10.22
C GLU A 64 -7.96 -4.58 9.19
N SER A 65 -6.87 -5.35 9.21
CA SER A 65 -5.80 -5.27 8.22
C SER A 65 -5.51 -6.63 7.60
N ARG A 66 -5.24 -6.66 6.29
CA ARG A 66 -4.79 -7.89 5.60
C ARG A 66 -3.68 -7.60 4.61
N PHE A 67 -2.87 -8.61 4.35
CA PHE A 67 -1.93 -8.59 3.23
C PHE A 67 -2.64 -9.00 1.94
N VAL A 68 -2.51 -8.18 0.91
CA VAL A 68 -3.01 -8.49 -0.43
C VAL A 68 -1.91 -9.20 -1.21
N PRO A 69 -2.21 -10.31 -1.90
CA PRO A 69 -1.27 -10.92 -2.85
C PRO A 69 -0.82 -9.88 -3.88
N ALA A 70 0.48 -9.62 -3.93
CA ALA A 70 1.06 -8.62 -4.81
C ALA A 70 2.37 -9.14 -5.44
N PRO A 71 2.67 -8.76 -6.69
CA PRO A 71 3.94 -9.07 -7.35
C PRO A 71 5.15 -8.75 -6.46
N LYS A 72 6.17 -9.60 -6.51
CA LYS A 72 7.36 -9.44 -5.67
C LYS A 72 8.51 -8.85 -6.47
N VAL A 73 9.28 -7.99 -5.82
CA VAL A 73 10.41 -7.31 -6.46
C VAL A 73 11.68 -8.15 -6.31
N ASN A 74 12.47 -8.24 -7.38
CA ASN A 74 13.76 -8.91 -7.35
C ASN A 74 14.83 -8.05 -6.66
N PHE A 75 14.77 -6.73 -6.84
CA PHE A 75 15.75 -5.79 -6.32
C PHE A 75 15.13 -4.65 -5.51
N ARG A 76 15.78 -4.28 -4.40
CA ARG A 76 15.21 -3.35 -3.41
C ARG A 76 14.89 -1.96 -3.98
N TYR A 77 15.76 -1.47 -4.86
CA TYR A 77 15.63 -0.16 -5.47
C TYR A 77 14.39 -0.02 -6.38
N ASP A 78 13.77 -1.13 -6.79
CA ASP A 78 12.58 -1.13 -7.63
C ASP A 78 11.26 -1.09 -6.86
N SER A 79 11.30 -1.16 -5.53
CA SER A 79 10.07 -1.11 -4.74
C SER A 79 9.26 0.18 -4.93
N GLY A 80 9.92 1.29 -5.25
CA GLY A 80 9.23 2.54 -5.61
C GLY A 80 8.34 2.38 -6.85
N ILE A 81 8.84 1.72 -7.89
CA ILE A 81 8.10 1.48 -9.13
C ILE A 81 6.94 0.52 -8.87
N PHE A 82 7.17 -0.52 -8.06
CA PHE A 82 6.12 -1.47 -7.68
C PHE A 82 4.98 -0.80 -6.93
N ILE A 83 5.26 0.08 -5.95
CA ILE A 83 4.17 0.78 -5.25
C ILE A 83 3.40 1.73 -6.18
N LEU A 84 4.06 2.36 -7.16
CA LEU A 84 3.36 3.19 -8.16
C LEU A 84 2.42 2.35 -9.02
N GLN A 85 2.86 1.16 -9.42
CA GLN A 85 1.99 0.20 -10.10
C GLN A 85 0.84 -0.27 -9.21
N TYR A 86 1.08 -0.47 -7.91
CA TYR A 86 0.01 -0.80 -6.96
C TYR A 86 -1.05 0.29 -6.91
N VAL A 87 -0.64 1.56 -6.80
CA VAL A 87 -1.57 2.70 -6.82
C VAL A 87 -2.37 2.73 -8.14
N SER A 88 -1.71 2.50 -9.28
CA SER A 88 -2.36 2.56 -10.58
C SER A 88 -3.33 1.39 -10.84
N LYS A 89 -2.97 0.18 -10.40
CA LYS A 89 -3.64 -1.07 -10.79
C LYS A 89 -4.57 -1.63 -9.72
N TYR A 90 -4.46 -1.19 -8.47
CA TYR A 90 -5.32 -1.68 -7.39
C TYR A 90 -6.72 -1.07 -7.49
N LYS A 91 -7.76 -1.92 -7.58
CA LYS A 91 -9.17 -1.50 -7.68
C LYS A 91 -10.02 -1.82 -6.45
N GLY A 92 -9.39 -2.13 -5.32
CA GLY A 92 -10.07 -2.40 -4.05
C GLY A 92 -10.50 -3.85 -3.83
N LEU A 93 -10.21 -4.75 -4.75
CA LEU A 93 -10.47 -6.19 -4.61
C LEU A 93 -9.20 -6.98 -4.92
N GLU A 94 -8.66 -6.75 -6.12
CA GLU A 94 -7.46 -7.38 -6.62
C GLU A 94 -6.52 -6.35 -7.27
N LEU A 95 -5.28 -6.77 -7.40
CA LEU A 95 -4.24 -6.04 -8.10
C LEU A 95 -4.04 -6.66 -9.47
N GLN A 96 -4.28 -5.90 -10.54
CA GLN A 96 -4.02 -6.39 -11.90
C GLN A 96 -2.53 -6.71 -12.09
N GLY A 97 -2.25 -7.79 -12.82
CA GLY A 97 -0.90 -8.32 -12.99
C GLY A 97 0.10 -7.33 -13.61
N PHE A 98 1.32 -7.37 -13.09
CA PHE A 98 2.56 -6.88 -13.68
C PHE A 98 3.72 -7.68 -13.07
N SER A 99 4.88 -7.69 -13.70
CA SER A 99 6.05 -8.44 -13.23
C SER A 99 7.33 -7.59 -13.22
N ASN A 100 8.44 -8.22 -12.85
CA ASN A 100 9.77 -7.59 -12.95
C ASN A 100 10.17 -7.35 -14.42
N ASP A 101 9.59 -8.06 -15.38
CA ASP A 101 9.90 -7.92 -16.81
C ASP A 101 9.40 -6.57 -17.37
N ASP A 102 8.34 -6.02 -16.76
CA ASP A 102 7.77 -4.73 -17.13
C ASP A 102 8.62 -3.54 -16.68
N LEU A 103 9.58 -3.75 -15.76
CA LEU A 103 10.29 -2.67 -15.05
C LEU A 103 11.02 -1.70 -15.98
N GLN A 104 11.66 -2.19 -17.04
CA GLN A 104 12.39 -1.32 -17.95
C GLN A 104 11.46 -0.34 -18.67
N ALA A 105 10.35 -0.85 -19.21
CA ALA A 105 9.34 -0.03 -19.87
C ALA A 105 8.68 0.95 -18.88
N LEU A 106 8.41 0.49 -17.65
CA LEU A 106 7.82 1.33 -16.60
C LEU A 106 8.74 2.48 -16.18
N ARG A 107 10.06 2.24 -16.03
CA ARG A 107 11.04 3.30 -15.73
C ARG A 107 11.07 4.36 -16.82
N GLN A 108 11.11 3.94 -18.08
CA GLN A 108 11.08 4.86 -19.21
C GLN A 108 9.79 5.67 -19.23
N LYS A 109 8.65 5.00 -19.08
CA LYS A 109 7.34 5.65 -19.03
C LYS A 109 7.30 6.73 -17.94
N PHE A 110 7.71 6.41 -16.71
CA PHE A 110 7.70 7.37 -15.62
C PHE A 110 8.67 8.54 -15.83
N LEU A 111 9.80 8.34 -16.51
CA LEU A 111 10.69 9.44 -16.88
C LEU A 111 10.01 10.46 -17.80
N PHE A 112 9.15 10.01 -18.71
CA PHE A 112 8.44 10.88 -19.64
C PHE A 112 7.17 11.52 -19.05
N GLU A 113 6.63 10.97 -17.97
CA GLU A 113 5.43 11.47 -17.30
C GLU A 113 5.72 12.49 -16.17
N MET A 114 7.00 12.74 -15.86
CA MET A 114 7.46 13.76 -14.90
C MET A 114 7.74 15.10 -15.58
#